data_AF-W9DRT3-F1
#
_entry.id   AF-W9DRT3-F1
#
_cell.length_a   1.000
_cell.length_b   1.000
_cell.length_c   1.000
_cell.angle_alpha   90.00
_cell.angle_beta   90.00
_cell.angle_gamma   90.00
#
_symmetry.space_group_name_H-M   'P 1'
#
loop_
_entity.id
_entity.type
_entity.pdbx_description
1 polymer ?
#
loop_
_entity_poly.entity_id
_entity_poly.type
_entity_poly.pdbx_seq_one_letter_code
_entity_poly.pdbx_strand_id
1 'polypeptide(L)'
;MVELFTCSHYRFASAMGQPVRISLMLPRWRPEARDWPVCWTLCVRWRYFNADDWEQQYLAQLDRYGVAAIRSELEGIAAEHDTTQLVLLCFERQIDPHGCHRRTFARWWWRHTRESVPELDPAPHTPLGERWATDQLTQTGPGQYEVSSVEEPTEEE
;
A
#
# COMPACT_ATOMS: atom_id res chain seq x y z
N MET A 1 -5.36 23.18 -3.93
CA MET A 1 -4.32 22.13 -3.88
C MET A 1 -5.03 20.84 -3.56
N VAL A 2 -4.79 19.78 -4.35
CA VAL A 2 -5.46 18.49 -4.16
C VAL A 2 -4.66 17.66 -3.16
N GLU A 3 -5.33 17.20 -2.11
CA GLU A 3 -4.80 16.26 -1.12
C GLU A 3 -5.04 14.83 -1.59
N LEU A 4 -4.00 14.02 -1.53
CA LEU A 4 -4.02 12.63 -2.00
C LEU A 4 -3.93 11.68 -0.80
N PHE A 5 -4.79 10.66 -0.81
CA PHE A 5 -4.79 9.57 0.15
C PHE A 5 -4.83 8.24 -0.58
N THR A 6 -4.41 7.16 0.07
CA THR A 6 -4.63 5.79 -0.43
C THR A 6 -5.54 5.00 0.50
N CYS A 7 -6.32 4.07 -0.03
CA CYS A 7 -7.11 3.14 0.77
C CYS A 7 -7.37 1.84 -0.01
N SER A 8 -7.75 0.76 0.68
CA SER A 8 -8.29 -0.41 -0.02
C SER A 8 -9.79 -0.26 -0.29
N HIS A 9 -10.27 -0.90 -1.36
CA HIS A 9 -11.71 -1.04 -1.62
C HIS A 9 -12.49 -1.64 -0.43
N TYR A 10 -11.83 -2.40 0.44
CA TYR A 10 -12.45 -3.02 1.61
C TYR A 10 -12.71 -2.02 2.73
N ARG A 11 -11.79 -1.09 2.99
CA ARG A 11 -11.92 -0.11 4.09
C ARG A 11 -12.52 1.22 3.70
N PHE A 12 -12.54 1.54 2.41
CA PHE A 12 -13.04 2.82 1.94
C PHE A 12 -14.47 3.10 2.44
N ALA A 13 -14.66 4.31 2.96
CA ALA A 13 -15.96 4.89 3.30
C ALA A 13 -16.07 6.25 2.61
N SER A 14 -17.26 6.61 2.13
CA SER A 14 -17.48 7.85 1.36
C SER A 14 -17.06 9.13 2.11
N ALA A 15 -17.13 9.12 3.45
CA ALA A 15 -16.67 10.24 4.28
C ALA A 15 -15.14 10.48 4.22
N MET A 16 -14.35 9.57 3.65
CA MET A 16 -12.90 9.72 3.50
C MET A 16 -12.50 10.64 2.34
N GLY A 17 -13.41 10.96 1.41
CA GLY A 17 -13.14 11.77 0.23
C GLY A 17 -13.65 11.14 -1.06
N GLN A 18 -13.31 11.75 -2.20
CA GLN A 18 -13.73 11.27 -3.52
C GLN A 18 -12.93 10.02 -3.89
N PRO A 19 -13.58 8.85 -4.08
CA PRO A 19 -12.89 7.64 -4.49
C PRO A 19 -12.37 7.80 -5.92
N VAL A 20 -11.14 7.36 -6.14
CA VAL A 20 -10.51 7.27 -7.46
C VAL A 20 -9.95 5.87 -7.64
N ARG A 21 -10.34 5.21 -8.71
CA ARG A 21 -9.83 3.89 -9.05
C ARG A 21 -8.47 3.98 -9.69
N ILE A 22 -7.56 3.12 -9.22
CA ILE A 22 -6.24 2.91 -9.84
C ILE A 22 -6.00 1.43 -10.19
N SER A 23 -7.09 0.66 -10.31
CA SER A 23 -7.08 -0.77 -10.64
C SER A 23 -7.88 -1.09 -11.90
N LEU A 24 -7.43 -2.09 -12.65
CA LEU A 24 -8.12 -2.57 -13.87
C LEU A 24 -9.43 -3.28 -13.56
N MET A 25 -9.40 -4.14 -12.55
CA MET A 25 -10.57 -4.91 -12.14
C MET A 25 -11.48 -4.10 -11.23
N LEU A 26 -12.70 -4.60 -11.05
CA LEU A 26 -13.71 -4.05 -10.15
C LEU A 26 -14.12 -5.07 -9.07
N PRO A 27 -14.28 -4.64 -7.81
CA PRO A 27 -14.80 -5.52 -6.75
C PRO A 27 -16.25 -5.87 -7.03
N ARG A 28 -16.56 -7.17 -7.12
CA ARG A 28 -17.96 -7.61 -7.31
C ARG A 28 -18.88 -7.17 -6.17
N TRP A 29 -18.33 -7.00 -4.96
CA TRP A 29 -19.06 -6.58 -3.76
C TRP A 29 -19.17 -5.05 -3.59
N ARG A 30 -18.62 -4.24 -4.52
CA ARG A 30 -18.82 -2.78 -4.55
C ARG A 30 -19.29 -2.36 -5.95
N PRO A 31 -20.56 -2.60 -6.32
CA PRO A 31 -21.07 -2.23 -7.65
C PRO A 31 -20.93 -0.74 -7.94
N GLU A 32 -21.00 0.13 -6.93
CA GLU A 32 -20.83 1.58 -7.03
C GLU A 32 -19.45 1.99 -7.56
N ALA A 33 -18.44 1.12 -7.45
CA ALA A 33 -17.11 1.40 -7.99
C ALA A 33 -17.08 1.51 -9.53
N ARG A 34 -18.14 1.06 -10.21
CA ARG A 34 -18.30 1.27 -11.66
C ARG A 34 -18.40 2.76 -12.02
N ASP A 35 -18.98 3.56 -11.13
CA ASP A 35 -19.29 4.96 -11.38
C ASP A 35 -18.19 5.91 -10.84
N TRP A 36 -17.16 5.35 -10.19
CA TRP A 36 -16.04 6.15 -9.69
C TRP A 36 -15.06 6.51 -10.81
N PRO A 37 -14.48 7.72 -10.79
CA PRO A 37 -13.46 8.13 -11.74
C PRO A 37 -12.24 7.20 -11.66
N VAL A 38 -11.56 7.06 -12.79
CA VAL A 38 -10.35 6.23 -12.92
C VAL A 38 -9.19 7.15 -13.25
N CYS A 39 -8.10 7.02 -12.50
CA CYS A 39 -6.82 7.64 -12.86
C CYS A 39 -6.00 6.62 -13.66
N TRP A 40 -5.97 6.79 -14.98
CA TRP A 40 -5.38 5.84 -15.92
C TRP A 40 -3.87 5.84 -15.90
N THR A 41 -3.23 6.98 -15.60
CA THR A 41 -1.77 7.05 -15.44
C THR A 41 -1.27 6.20 -14.27
N LEU A 42 -2.09 6.06 -13.22
CA LEU A 42 -1.81 5.24 -12.04
C LEU A 42 -2.34 3.81 -12.14
N CYS A 43 -3.21 3.53 -13.11
CA CYS A 43 -3.80 2.22 -13.27
C CYS A 43 -2.73 1.17 -13.60
N VAL A 44 -2.75 0.05 -12.87
CA VAL A 44 -1.91 -1.11 -13.20
C VAL A 44 -2.22 -1.61 -14.61
N ARG A 45 -1.26 -2.30 -15.25
CA ARG A 45 -1.45 -2.94 -16.55
C ARG A 45 -1.50 -4.44 -16.40
N TRP A 46 -2.22 -5.12 -17.31
CA TRP A 46 -2.33 -6.58 -17.34
C TRP A 46 -0.98 -7.29 -17.33
N ARG A 47 0.04 -6.70 -17.97
CA ARG A 47 1.43 -7.19 -17.98
C ARG A 47 2.03 -7.41 -16.59
N TYR A 48 1.58 -6.67 -15.58
CA TYR A 48 2.14 -6.72 -14.23
C TYR A 48 1.65 -7.93 -13.44
N PHE A 49 0.56 -8.56 -13.89
CA PHE A 49 -0.02 -9.70 -13.20
C PHE A 49 0.89 -10.92 -13.38
N ASN A 50 1.28 -11.54 -12.25
CA ASN A 50 2.20 -12.68 -12.17
C ASN A 50 3.63 -12.40 -12.65
N ALA A 51 4.02 -11.13 -12.80
CA ALA A 51 5.39 -10.76 -13.09
C ALA A 51 6.18 -10.66 -11.78
N ASP A 52 7.31 -11.36 -11.68
CA ASP A 52 8.20 -11.25 -10.52
C ASP A 52 8.77 -9.83 -10.35
N ASP A 53 8.91 -9.10 -11.46
CA ASP A 53 9.42 -7.73 -11.54
C ASP A 53 8.32 -6.66 -11.65
N TRP A 54 7.09 -6.98 -11.22
CA TRP A 54 5.94 -6.09 -11.41
C TRP A 54 6.16 -4.69 -10.82
N GLU A 55 6.82 -4.58 -9.66
CA GLU A 55 7.05 -3.29 -8.99
C GLU A 55 7.98 -2.42 -9.84
N GLN A 56 9.06 -2.98 -10.39
CA GLN A 56 9.99 -2.25 -11.27
C GLN A 56 9.28 -1.78 -12.54
N GLN A 57 8.43 -2.63 -13.12
CA GLN A 57 7.66 -2.25 -14.30
C GLN A 57 6.63 -1.15 -14.01
N TYR A 58 6.01 -1.17 -12.83
CA TYR A 58 5.08 -0.14 -12.39
C TYR A 58 5.79 1.19 -12.14
N LEU A 59 6.94 1.18 -11.47
CA LEU A 59 7.77 2.37 -11.28
C LEU A 59 8.21 2.98 -12.62
N ALA A 60 8.65 2.15 -13.57
CA ALA A 60 9.00 2.61 -14.93
C ALA A 60 7.80 3.21 -15.69
N GLN A 61 6.57 2.77 -15.40
CA GLN A 61 5.35 3.43 -15.91
C GLN A 61 5.17 4.81 -15.28
N LEU A 62 5.32 4.94 -13.97
CA LEU A 62 5.20 6.22 -13.28
C LEU A 62 6.24 7.22 -13.79
N ASP A 63 7.49 6.77 -13.98
CA ASP A 63 8.56 7.59 -14.55
C ASP A 63 8.24 8.05 -15.98
N ARG A 64 7.62 7.18 -16.79
CA ARG A 64 7.22 7.51 -18.17
C ARG A 64 6.15 8.60 -18.23
N TYR A 65 5.17 8.56 -17.34
CA TYR A 65 4.16 9.62 -17.27
C TYR A 65 4.72 10.88 -16.60
N GLY A 66 5.52 10.71 -15.55
CA GLY A 66 6.09 11.78 -14.75
C GLY A 66 5.06 12.50 -13.88
N VAL A 67 5.58 13.31 -12.95
CA VAL A 67 4.77 14.03 -11.96
C VAL A 67 3.74 14.94 -12.63
N ALA A 68 4.11 15.64 -13.70
CA ALA A 68 3.25 16.63 -14.34
C ALA A 68 1.98 16.01 -14.93
N ALA A 69 2.10 14.89 -15.65
CA ALA A 69 0.94 14.22 -16.27
C ALA A 69 0.02 13.61 -15.21
N ILE A 70 0.60 12.93 -14.21
CA ILE A 70 -0.15 12.33 -13.10
C ILE A 70 -0.88 13.43 -12.31
N ARG A 71 -0.20 14.53 -11.98
CA ARG A 71 -0.81 15.66 -11.27
C ARG A 71 -1.97 16.24 -12.07
N SER A 72 -1.76 16.50 -13.36
CA SER A 72 -2.79 17.08 -14.23
C SER A 72 -4.04 16.20 -14.30
N GLU A 73 -3.90 14.87 -14.36
CA GLU A 73 -5.05 13.96 -14.37
C GLU A 73 -5.78 13.96 -13.02
N LEU A 74 -5.05 13.92 -11.90
CA LEU A 74 -5.64 13.97 -10.56
C LEU A 74 -6.34 15.30 -10.30
N GLU A 75 -5.74 16.43 -10.69
CA GLU A 75 -6.36 17.75 -10.58
C GLU A 75 -7.60 17.88 -11.46
N GLY A 76 -7.60 17.27 -12.65
CA GLY A 76 -8.78 17.16 -13.50
C GLY A 76 -9.93 16.42 -12.82
N ILE A 77 -9.65 15.23 -12.27
CA ILE A 77 -10.64 14.44 -11.52
C ILE A 77 -11.18 15.23 -10.31
N ALA A 78 -10.30 15.90 -9.56
CA ALA A 78 -10.69 16.71 -8.41
C ALA A 78 -11.63 17.87 -8.81
N ALA A 79 -11.33 18.55 -9.92
CA ALA A 79 -12.14 19.64 -10.44
C ALA A 79 -13.51 19.17 -10.95
N GLU A 80 -13.57 18.05 -11.67
CA GLU A 80 -14.82 17.46 -12.17
C GLU A 80 -15.78 17.05 -11.05
N HIS A 81 -15.23 16.70 -9.88
CA HIS A 81 -15.97 16.24 -8.71
C HIS A 81 -16.11 17.30 -7.60
N ASP A 82 -15.74 18.56 -7.87
CA ASP A 82 -15.79 19.69 -6.92
C ASP A 82 -15.21 19.33 -5.53
N THR A 83 -14.02 18.73 -5.53
CA THR A 83 -13.37 18.24 -4.31
C THR A 83 -11.89 18.58 -4.28
N THR A 84 -11.33 18.65 -3.08
CA THR A 84 -9.89 18.76 -2.88
C THR A 84 -9.28 17.49 -2.30
N GLN A 85 -10.06 16.45 -2.01
CA GLN A 85 -9.58 15.22 -1.37
C GLN A 85 -9.87 14.01 -2.26
N LEU A 86 -8.82 13.39 -2.78
CA LEU A 86 -8.90 12.17 -3.58
C LEU A 86 -8.36 10.98 -2.80
N VAL A 87 -9.11 9.87 -2.82
CA VAL A 87 -8.70 8.61 -2.20
C VAL A 87 -8.45 7.57 -3.29
N LEU A 88 -7.18 7.23 -3.51
CA LEU A 88 -6.73 6.29 -4.53
C LEU A 88 -6.94 4.84 -4.04
N LEU A 89 -7.72 4.07 -4.78
CA LEU A 89 -8.20 2.76 -4.37
C LEU A 89 -7.57 1.60 -5.16
N CYS A 90 -7.00 0.63 -4.41
CA CYS A 90 -6.60 -0.70 -4.89
C CYS A 90 -7.34 -1.81 -4.12
N PHE A 91 -7.24 -3.06 -4.57
CA PHE A 91 -7.91 -4.20 -3.94
C PHE A 91 -7.17 -4.74 -2.73
N GLU A 92 -5.86 -4.75 -2.84
CA GLU A 92 -4.97 -5.51 -1.99
C GLU A 92 -5.11 -5.03 -0.55
N ARG A 93 -5.49 -5.97 0.34
CA ARG A 93 -5.41 -5.78 1.79
C ARG A 93 -3.99 -6.09 2.24
N GLN A 94 -3.67 -5.71 3.47
CA GLN A 94 -2.35 -5.79 4.11
C GLN A 94 -1.82 -7.20 4.33
N ILE A 95 -1.57 -7.94 3.25
CA ILE A 95 -1.05 -9.30 3.28
C ILE A 95 0.40 -9.34 2.77
N ASP A 96 0.88 -8.28 2.10
CA ASP A 96 2.31 -8.14 1.77
C ASP A 96 2.74 -6.66 1.68
N PRO A 97 3.71 -6.19 2.50
CA PRO A 97 4.28 -4.84 2.38
C PRO A 97 4.93 -4.54 1.01
N HIS A 98 5.23 -5.57 0.22
CA HIS A 98 5.84 -5.47 -1.10
C HIS A 98 4.84 -5.56 -2.27
N GLY A 99 3.51 -5.64 -2.01
CA GLY A 99 2.54 -6.11 -3.02
C GLY A 99 1.50 -5.14 -3.61
N CYS A 100 1.22 -3.94 -3.05
CA CYS A 100 0.21 -3.03 -3.65
C CYS A 100 0.81 -1.80 -4.34
N HIS A 101 0.42 -1.62 -5.59
CA HIS A 101 0.72 -0.48 -6.45
C HIS A 101 0.32 0.89 -5.85
N ARG A 102 -0.77 1.01 -5.08
CA ARG A 102 -1.13 2.28 -4.40
C ARG A 102 -0.05 2.75 -3.42
N ARG A 103 0.58 1.81 -2.69
CA ARG A 103 1.67 2.12 -1.75
C ARG A 103 2.97 2.37 -2.49
N THR A 104 3.23 1.61 -3.57
CA THR A 104 4.35 1.89 -4.47
C THR A 104 4.25 3.29 -5.06
N PHE A 105 3.05 3.70 -5.51
CA PHE A 105 2.79 5.06 -5.96
C PHE A 105 3.05 6.08 -4.86
N ALA A 106 2.52 5.90 -3.65
CA ALA A 106 2.75 6.83 -2.53
C ALA A 106 4.26 7.04 -2.24
N ARG A 107 5.05 5.95 -2.25
CA ARG A 107 6.52 6.03 -2.11
C ARG A 107 7.17 6.76 -3.28
N TRP A 108 6.75 6.48 -4.50
CA TRP A 108 7.25 7.14 -5.71
C TRP A 108 6.92 8.64 -5.69
N TRP A 109 5.68 9.01 -5.35
CA TRP A 109 5.22 10.40 -5.25
C TRP A 109 6.08 11.18 -4.27
N TRP A 110 6.22 10.70 -3.03
CA TRP A 110 7.06 11.33 -2.02
C TRP A 110 8.49 11.59 -2.49
N ARG A 111 9.12 10.62 -3.17
CA ARG A 111 10.48 10.76 -3.68
C ARG A 111 10.62 11.90 -4.71
N HIS A 112 9.59 12.14 -5.51
CA HIS A 112 9.62 13.11 -6.60
C HIS A 112 9.03 14.48 -6.24
N THR A 113 8.09 14.53 -5.30
CA THR A 113 7.32 15.76 -4.99
C THR A 113 7.52 16.25 -3.56
N ARG A 114 7.96 15.38 -2.64
CA ARG A 114 7.96 15.62 -1.19
C ARG A 114 6.55 15.87 -0.61
N GLU A 115 5.51 15.46 -1.32
CA GLU A 115 4.13 15.47 -0.83
C GLU A 115 3.79 14.08 -0.28
N SER A 116 3.25 14.01 0.93
CA SER A 116 2.81 12.75 1.51
C SER A 116 1.49 12.30 0.89
N VAL A 117 1.33 10.99 0.70
CA VAL A 117 0.05 10.36 0.35
C VAL A 117 -0.29 9.37 1.47
N PRO A 118 -1.01 9.80 2.52
CA PRO A 118 -1.29 8.95 3.68
C PRO A 118 -2.19 7.77 3.33
N GLU A 119 -1.95 6.62 3.96
CA GLU A 119 -2.79 5.43 3.82
C GLU A 119 -3.88 5.41 4.89
N LEU A 120 -5.14 5.35 4.46
CA LEU A 120 -6.35 5.33 5.28
C LEU A 120 -6.87 3.91 5.59
N ASP A 121 -6.25 2.86 5.04
CA ASP A 121 -6.47 1.47 5.45
C ASP A 121 -5.52 1.14 6.62
N PRO A 122 -5.99 1.24 7.88
CA PRO A 122 -5.15 0.92 9.03
C PRO A 122 -4.73 -0.55 8.96
N ALA A 123 -3.45 -0.82 9.30
CA ALA A 123 -2.95 -2.16 9.68
C ALA A 123 -4.05 -2.97 10.34
N PRO A 124 -4.29 -4.25 9.97
CA PRO A 124 -5.09 -5.07 10.85
C PRO A 124 -4.45 -4.91 12.23
N HIS A 125 -5.27 -4.47 13.19
CA HIS A 125 -5.00 -4.82 14.55
C HIS A 125 -4.83 -6.34 14.51
N THR A 126 -3.65 -6.85 14.80
CA THR A 126 -3.57 -8.21 15.30
C THR A 126 -4.45 -8.20 16.55
N PRO A 127 -5.55 -8.99 16.66
CA PRO A 127 -6.13 -9.20 17.97
C PRO A 127 -5.00 -9.69 18.87
N LEU A 128 -4.83 -9.02 20.01
CA LEU A 128 -3.87 -9.42 21.03
C LEU A 128 -4.17 -10.86 21.45
N GLY A 129 -3.47 -11.80 20.81
CA GLY A 129 -3.63 -13.24 20.94
C GLY A 129 -2.47 -13.88 20.20
N GLU A 130 -1.31 -13.83 20.86
CA GLU A 130 -0.07 -14.54 20.51
C GLU A 130 0.74 -13.94 19.35
N ARG A 131 2.04 -13.70 19.62
CA ARG A 131 3.13 -13.31 18.67
C ARG A 131 3.39 -11.82 18.42
N TRP A 132 3.56 -11.04 19.49
CA TRP A 132 4.47 -9.88 19.46
C TRP A 132 5.43 -9.85 20.66
N ALA A 133 5.57 -10.96 21.39
CA ALA A 133 6.50 -11.06 22.50
C ALA A 133 7.97 -11.27 22.08
N THR A 134 8.34 -11.21 20.79
CA THR A 134 9.70 -11.66 20.39
C THR A 134 10.43 -10.79 19.36
N ASP A 135 9.96 -9.59 19.02
CA ASP A 135 10.65 -8.80 17.97
C ASP A 135 11.00 -7.35 18.36
N GLN A 136 11.03 -7.01 19.66
CA GLN A 136 11.45 -5.68 20.11
C GLN A 136 12.51 -5.65 21.22
N LEU A 137 13.33 -6.70 21.35
CA LEU A 137 14.56 -6.61 22.13
C LEU A 137 15.66 -7.39 21.43
N THR A 138 16.39 -6.74 20.51
CA THR A 138 17.83 -6.93 20.31
C THR A 138 18.37 -5.94 19.26
N GLN A 139 18.40 -4.66 19.64
CA GLN A 139 19.53 -3.82 19.29
C GLN A 139 20.35 -3.60 20.57
N THR A 140 21.39 -4.41 20.77
CA THR A 140 22.61 -3.99 21.49
C THR A 140 23.80 -4.66 20.79
N GLY A 141 24.93 -3.93 20.73
CA GLY A 141 26.11 -4.22 19.89
C GLY A 141 26.95 -5.44 20.31
N PRO A 142 28.21 -5.51 19.86
CA PRO A 142 28.96 -6.77 19.75
C PRO A 142 29.55 -7.19 21.09
N GLY A 143 29.42 -8.47 21.45
CA GLY A 143 30.07 -8.98 22.65
C GLY A 143 29.63 -10.39 23.04
N GLN A 144 30.38 -11.37 22.54
CA GLN A 144 30.67 -12.69 23.12
C GLN A 144 29.51 -13.60 23.56
N TYR A 145 29.41 -14.72 22.87
CA TYR A 145 28.65 -15.90 23.30
C TYR A 145 29.58 -16.79 24.14
N GLU A 146 29.22 -17.02 25.40
CA GLU A 146 29.63 -18.23 26.13
C GLU A 146 28.44 -19.16 26.24
N VAL A 147 28.61 -20.38 25.73
CA VAL A 147 27.65 -21.47 25.82
C VAL A 147 27.92 -22.19 27.14
N SER A 148 27.05 -22.02 28.13
CA SER A 148 27.02 -22.91 29.29
C SER A 148 26.04 -24.04 29.00
N SER A 149 26.62 -25.23 28.77
CA SER A 149 25.95 -26.52 28.71
C SER A 149 25.06 -26.74 29.94
N VAL A 150 23.86 -27.28 29.73
CA VAL A 150 23.14 -28.03 30.76
C VAL A 150 22.73 -29.36 30.16
N GLU A 151 23.07 -30.39 30.92
CA GLU A 151 23.19 -31.80 30.60
C GLU A 151 21.84 -32.50 30.40
N GLU A 152 21.86 -33.55 29.58
CA GLU A 152 20.76 -34.49 29.44
C GLU A 152 20.56 -35.29 30.74
N PRO A 153 19.32 -35.48 31.24
CA PRO A 153 19.10 -36.47 32.28
C PRO A 153 18.99 -37.87 31.67
N THR A 154 19.85 -38.73 32.20
CA THR A 154 19.93 -40.18 32.04
C THR A 154 18.69 -40.93 32.54
N GLU A 155 18.62 -42.17 32.08
CA GLU A 155 17.59 -43.23 32.17
C GLU A 155 17.11 -43.68 33.58
N GLU A 156 16.19 -44.65 33.53
CA GLU A 156 15.72 -45.64 34.53
C GLU A 156 14.38 -45.28 35.21
N GLU A 157 13.35 -46.14 35.23
CA GLU A 157 13.28 -47.61 35.42
C GLU A 157 12.20 -48.29 34.55
#